data_AF-A0A845UXV7-F1
#
_entry.id   AF-A0A845UXV7-F1
#
_cell.length_a   1.000
_cell.length_b   1.000
_cell.length_c   1.000
_cell.angle_alpha   90.00
_cell.angle_beta   90.00
_cell.angle_gamma   90.00
#
_symmetry.space_group_name_H-M   'P 1'
#
loop_
_entity.id
_entity.type
_entity.pdbx_description
1 polymer ?
#
loop_
_entity_poly.entity_id
_entity_poly.type
_entity_poly.pdbx_seq_one_letter_code
_entity_poly.pdbx_strand_id
1 'polypeptide(L)'
;MVLAAQLRAARGLCNMSQAALAEVAGVSSMTVKRAEGSGSPYPAAKAISAMVAALEAAGVEFIPENGGGAGVRLRRKSGQTFAEYLAIAEVTDDPAGDFISDARTDPRMEAISEWSELRSHLWRKGGDHAVDAARTVWNSYAAKHGRLLALGEEDD
;
A
#
# COMPACT_ATOMS: atom_id res chain seq x y z
N MET A 1 3.35 14.30 18.62
CA MET A 1 3.61 13.39 19.76
C MET A 1 2.86 12.10 19.48
N VAL A 2 3.52 10.95 19.51
CA VAL A 2 2.84 9.65 19.30
C VAL A 2 2.21 9.19 20.61
N LEU A 3 0.96 8.78 20.56
CA LEU A 3 0.23 8.31 21.74
C LEU A 3 0.61 6.85 22.07
N ALA A 4 0.61 6.51 23.36
CA ALA A 4 0.82 5.13 23.82
C ALA A 4 -0.20 4.15 23.18
N ALA A 5 -1.44 4.60 22.96
CA ALA A 5 -2.48 3.85 22.26
C ALA A 5 -2.13 3.60 20.79
N GLN A 6 -1.53 4.57 20.09
CA GLN A 6 -1.09 4.40 18.70
C GLN A 6 0.03 3.35 18.60
N LEU A 7 0.98 3.33 19.54
CA LEU A 7 2.03 2.30 19.59
C LEU A 7 1.44 0.90 19.78
N ARG A 8 0.51 0.73 20.74
CA ARG A 8 -0.18 -0.55 20.97
C ARG A 8 -0.97 -1.00 19.74
N ALA A 9 -1.70 -0.08 19.12
CA ALA A 9 -2.48 -0.37 17.92
C ALA A 9 -1.58 -0.75 16.73
N ALA A 10 -0.49 -0.01 16.50
CA ALA A 10 0.49 -0.31 15.44
C ALA A 10 1.11 -1.69 15.62
N ARG A 11 1.52 -2.01 16.85
CA ARG A 11 2.06 -3.32 17.18
C ARG A 11 1.04 -4.44 16.93
N GLY A 12 -0.23 -4.19 17.28
CA GLY A 12 -1.34 -5.10 16.98
C GLY A 12 -1.54 -5.33 15.48
N LEU A 13 -1.51 -4.27 14.67
CA LEU A 13 -1.64 -4.36 13.21
C LEU A 13 -0.55 -5.21 12.56
N CYS A 14 0.69 -5.15 13.07
CA CYS A 14 1.81 -5.95 12.58
C CYS A 14 1.94 -7.32 13.27
N ASN A 15 1.00 -7.71 14.13
CA ASN A 15 1.06 -8.94 14.93
C ASN A 15 2.40 -9.12 15.69
N MET A 16 2.97 -8.02 16.19
CA MET A 16 4.29 -8.02 16.81
C MET A 16 4.16 -8.11 18.34
N SER A 17 5.02 -8.88 19.00
CA SER A 17 5.08 -8.90 20.48
C SER A 17 5.87 -7.69 21.00
N GLN A 18 5.73 -7.33 22.28
CA GLN A 18 6.54 -6.25 22.86
C GLN A 18 8.04 -6.57 22.82
N ALA A 19 8.40 -7.85 22.98
CA ALA A 19 9.79 -8.31 22.89
C ALA A 19 10.33 -8.19 21.45
N ALA A 20 9.53 -8.58 20.46
CA ALA A 20 9.90 -8.43 19.06
C ALA A 20 10.09 -6.96 18.68
N LEU A 21 9.18 -6.07 19.11
CA LEU A 21 9.34 -4.63 18.89
C LEU A 21 10.60 -4.08 19.55
N ALA A 22 10.90 -4.53 20.77
CA ALA A 22 12.11 -4.11 21.49
C ALA A 22 13.38 -4.50 20.72
N GLU A 23 13.43 -5.73 20.23
CA GLU A 23 14.53 -6.26 19.41
C GLU A 23 14.72 -5.44 18.13
N VAL A 24 13.68 -5.28 17.31
CA VAL A 24 13.80 -4.56 16.02
C VAL A 24 14.05 -3.06 16.18
N ALA A 25 13.58 -2.45 17.27
CA ALA A 25 13.80 -1.03 17.56
C ALA A 25 15.13 -0.77 18.30
N GLY A 26 15.86 -1.81 18.71
CA GLY A 26 17.11 -1.68 19.46
C GLY A 26 16.93 -1.04 20.85
N VAL A 27 15.82 -1.35 21.53
CA VAL A 27 15.50 -0.85 22.88
C VAL A 27 15.20 -2.01 23.83
N SER A 28 15.07 -1.75 25.14
CA SER A 28 14.68 -2.82 26.08
C SER A 28 13.17 -3.07 26.06
N SER A 29 12.73 -4.30 26.37
CA SER A 29 11.31 -4.63 26.51
C SER A 29 10.61 -3.80 27.60
N MET A 30 11.34 -3.38 28.64
CA MET A 30 10.83 -2.45 29.65
C MET A 30 10.54 -1.06 29.06
N THR A 31 11.40 -0.58 28.16
CA THR A 31 11.18 0.69 27.44
C THR A 31 9.91 0.63 26.59
N VAL A 32 9.69 -0.47 25.86
CA VAL A 32 8.44 -0.69 25.09
C VAL A 32 7.22 -0.71 26.01
N LYS A 33 7.28 -1.46 27.11
CA LYS A 33 6.19 -1.52 28.10
C LYS A 33 5.84 -0.15 28.68
N ARG A 34 6.85 0.69 28.96
CA ARG A 34 6.63 2.08 29.41
C ARG A 34 6.01 2.95 28.33
N ALA A 35 6.46 2.82 27.07
CA ALA A 35 5.94 3.59 25.94
C ALA A 35 4.47 3.26 25.60
N GLU A 36 4.09 1.98 25.71
CA GLU A 36 2.74 1.49 25.41
C GLU A 36 1.73 1.70 26.55
N GLY A 37 2.23 1.88 27.77
CA GLY A 37 1.43 2.14 28.96
C GLY A 37 1.47 3.59 29.40
N SER A 38 1.09 3.82 30.65
CA SER A 38 1.21 5.11 31.34
C SER A 38 2.54 5.24 32.11
N GLY A 39 3.59 4.52 31.67
CA GLY A 39 4.81 4.33 32.43
C GLY A 39 5.54 5.65 32.72
N SER A 40 5.98 5.84 33.96
CA SER A 40 6.81 6.97 34.38
C SER A 40 8.23 6.48 34.78
N PRO A 41 9.30 7.22 34.41
CA PRO A 41 9.28 8.31 33.44
C PRO A 41 8.98 7.80 32.03
N TYR A 42 8.34 8.65 31.23
CA TYR A 42 8.08 8.34 29.83
C TYR A 42 9.41 8.17 29.08
N PRO A 43 9.53 7.20 28.14
CA PRO A 43 10.77 6.98 27.41
C PRO A 43 11.27 8.21 26.67
N ALA A 44 12.60 8.30 26.51
CA ALA A 44 13.23 9.36 25.73
C ALA A 44 12.70 9.37 24.28
N ALA A 45 12.60 10.57 23.69
CA ALA A 45 12.10 10.75 22.33
C ALA A 45 12.82 9.85 21.31
N LYS A 46 14.13 9.66 21.45
CA LYS A 46 14.93 8.76 20.60
C LYS A 46 14.41 7.31 20.60
N ALA A 47 14.00 6.79 21.77
CA ALA A 47 13.44 5.45 21.86
C ALA A 47 12.06 5.36 21.20
N ILE A 48 11.23 6.39 21.36
CA ILE A 48 9.93 6.49 20.68
C ILE A 48 10.12 6.52 19.16
N SER A 49 11.03 7.35 18.65
CA SER A 49 11.34 7.42 17.21
C SER A 49 11.83 6.08 16.66
N ALA A 50 12.67 5.35 17.42
CA ALA A 50 13.13 4.02 17.01
C ALA A 50 11.99 3.00 16.92
N MET A 51 11.08 3.00 17.92
CA MET A 51 9.88 2.15 17.90
C MET A 51 8.95 2.49 16.73
N VAL A 52 8.71 3.77 16.46
CA VAL A 52 7.90 4.23 15.32
C VAL A 52 8.51 3.77 14.01
N ALA A 53 9.81 4.00 13.80
CA ALA A 53 10.50 3.59 12.58
C ALA A 53 10.43 2.07 12.35
N ALA A 54 10.59 1.27 13.41
CA ALA A 54 10.47 -0.18 13.31
C ALA A 54 9.06 -0.65 12.92
N LEU A 55 8.02 -0.02 13.49
CA LEU A 55 6.62 -0.31 13.15
C LEU A 55 6.26 0.17 11.73
N GLU A 56 6.79 1.31 11.30
CA GLU A 56 6.60 1.81 9.95
C GLU A 56 7.28 0.93 8.90
N ALA A 57 8.47 0.41 9.20
CA ALA A 57 9.15 -0.60 8.38
C ALA A 57 8.38 -1.92 8.32
N ALA A 58 7.65 -2.27 9.39
CA ALA A 58 6.73 -3.41 9.41
C ALA A 58 5.39 -3.13 8.68
N GLY A 59 5.26 -1.99 8.00
CA GLY A 59 4.12 -1.66 7.14
C GLY A 59 3.00 -0.88 7.82
N VAL A 60 3.24 -0.25 8.98
CA VAL A 60 2.29 0.68 9.59
C VAL A 60 2.52 2.11 9.07
N GLU A 61 1.45 2.90 9.08
CA GLU A 61 1.47 4.34 8.90
C GLU A 61 0.78 4.99 10.11
N PHE A 62 1.46 5.94 10.75
CA PHE A 62 0.91 6.72 11.85
C PHE A 62 0.13 7.93 11.33
N ILE A 63 -1.10 8.08 11.80
CA ILE A 63 -1.98 9.17 11.41
C ILE A 63 -2.01 10.19 12.55
N PRO A 64 -1.54 11.44 12.33
CA PRO A 64 -1.66 12.50 13.32
C PRO A 64 -3.12 12.93 13.49
N GLU A 65 -3.43 13.63 14.57
CA GLU A 65 -4.76 14.21 14.76
C GLU A 65 -5.11 15.18 13.62
N ASN A 66 -6.18 14.85 12.89
CA ASN A 66 -6.58 15.52 11.65
C ASN A 66 -8.10 15.78 11.59
N GLY A 67 -8.74 15.98 12.75
CA GLY A 67 -10.19 16.13 12.90
C GLY A 67 -10.95 14.80 13.10
N GLY A 68 -10.38 13.66 12.68
CA GLY A 68 -10.88 12.32 12.98
C GLY A 68 -10.22 11.65 14.20
N GLY A 69 -9.30 12.36 14.87
CA GLY A 69 -8.46 11.83 15.95
C GLY A 69 -7.17 11.15 15.45
N ALA A 70 -6.21 11.00 16.35
CA ALA A 70 -4.95 10.32 16.05
C ALA A 70 -5.15 8.79 15.96
N GLY A 71 -4.47 8.15 15.00
CA GLY A 71 -4.66 6.73 14.73
C GLY A 71 -3.48 6.07 14.04
N VAL A 72 -3.68 4.85 13.58
CA VAL A 72 -2.71 4.07 12.80
C VAL A 72 -3.47 3.27 11.75
N ARG A 73 -2.81 2.99 10.62
CA ARG A 73 -3.32 2.07 9.59
C ARG A 73 -2.17 1.23 9.04
N LEU A 74 -2.50 0.15 8.36
CA LEU A 74 -1.51 -0.48 7.49
C LEU A 74 -1.25 0.46 6.32
N ARG A 75 0.01 0.73 6.04
CA ARG A 75 0.44 1.30 4.77
C ARG A 75 -0.17 0.41 3.69
N ARG A 76 -0.67 1.01 2.61
CA ARG A 76 -0.89 0.21 1.40
C ARG A 76 0.42 -0.52 1.18
N LYS A 77 0.40 -1.85 1.13
CA LYS A 77 1.48 -2.55 0.44
C LYS A 77 1.59 -1.77 -0.86
N SER A 78 2.79 -1.33 -1.21
CA SER A 78 3.08 -1.12 -2.62
C SER A 78 2.92 -2.49 -3.26
N GLY A 79 1.66 -2.95 -3.38
CA GLY A 79 1.26 -3.93 -4.34
C GLY A 79 1.81 -3.36 -5.61
N GLN A 80 2.57 -4.21 -6.29
CA GLN A 80 3.16 -3.96 -7.58
C GLN A 80 2.36 -2.89 -8.33
N THR A 81 2.98 -1.81 -8.81
CA THR A 81 2.26 -0.85 -9.63
C THR A 81 1.69 -1.57 -10.85
N PHE A 82 0.67 -1.02 -11.51
CA PHE A 82 0.17 -1.64 -12.74
C PHE A 82 1.30 -1.76 -13.78
N ALA A 83 2.19 -0.76 -13.87
CA ALA A 83 3.39 -0.81 -14.70
C ALA A 83 4.35 -1.96 -14.32
N GLU A 84 4.63 -2.15 -13.03
CA GLU A 84 5.46 -3.26 -12.57
C GLU A 84 4.80 -4.62 -12.84
N TYR A 85 3.46 -4.69 -12.80
CA TYR A 85 2.69 -5.89 -13.14
C TYR A 85 2.82 -6.20 -14.63
N LEU A 86 2.61 -5.19 -15.48
CA LEU A 86 2.81 -5.29 -16.92
C LEU A 86 4.22 -5.78 -17.24
N ALA A 87 5.25 -5.30 -16.55
CA ALA A 87 6.63 -5.70 -16.78
C ALA A 87 6.89 -7.21 -16.61
N ILE A 88 6.10 -7.90 -15.78
CA ILE A 88 6.25 -9.35 -15.54
C ILE A 88 5.12 -10.21 -16.12
N ALA A 89 4.08 -9.61 -16.67
CA ALA A 89 2.93 -10.33 -17.22
C ALA A 89 3.34 -11.21 -18.42
N GLU A 90 2.72 -12.38 -18.57
CA GLU A 90 2.93 -13.20 -19.76
C GLU A 90 2.28 -12.52 -20.97
N VAL A 91 2.98 -12.48 -22.11
CA VAL A 91 2.43 -11.98 -23.37
C VAL A 91 1.88 -13.18 -24.13
N THR A 92 0.56 -13.25 -24.24
CA THR A 92 -0.18 -14.30 -24.97
C THR A 92 -0.50 -13.86 -26.39
N ASP A 93 -0.83 -14.81 -27.26
CA ASP A 93 -1.28 -14.52 -28.65
C ASP A 93 -2.79 -14.20 -28.66
N ASP A 94 -3.15 -13.12 -27.97
CA ASP A 94 -4.52 -12.61 -27.85
C ASP A 94 -4.51 -11.08 -27.64
N PRO A 95 -5.67 -10.39 -27.69
CA PRO A 95 -5.71 -8.93 -27.53
C PRO A 95 -5.14 -8.43 -26.20
N ALA A 96 -5.20 -9.22 -25.12
CA ALA A 96 -4.64 -8.85 -23.83
C ALA A 96 -3.11 -8.90 -23.86
N GLY A 97 -2.53 -9.88 -24.55
CA GLY A 97 -1.09 -9.95 -24.82
C GLY A 97 -0.58 -8.79 -25.68
N ASP A 98 -1.31 -8.44 -26.75
CA ASP A 98 -1.01 -7.25 -27.57
C ASP A 98 -1.00 -5.98 -26.72
N PHE A 99 -2.02 -5.79 -25.88
CA PHE A 99 -2.08 -4.68 -24.94
C PHE A 99 -0.89 -4.66 -23.97
N ILE A 100 -0.49 -5.81 -23.41
CA ILE A 100 0.67 -5.88 -22.50
C ILE A 100 1.94 -5.43 -23.20
N SER A 101 2.16 -5.89 -24.44
CA SER A 101 3.32 -5.53 -25.25
C SER A 101 3.37 -4.01 -25.50
N ASP A 102 2.27 -3.43 -25.95
CA ASP A 102 2.17 -1.99 -26.22
C ASP A 102 2.34 -1.17 -24.94
N ALA A 103 1.65 -1.55 -23.87
CA ALA A 103 1.67 -0.85 -22.59
C ALA A 103 3.07 -0.80 -21.98
N ARG A 104 3.89 -1.85 -22.11
CA ARG A 104 5.27 -1.86 -21.62
C ARG A 104 6.15 -0.78 -22.23
N THR A 105 5.85 -0.37 -23.46
CA THR A 105 6.62 0.65 -24.17
C THR A 105 6.09 2.06 -23.93
N ASP A 106 4.93 2.19 -23.27
CA ASP A 106 4.28 3.47 -23.03
C ASP A 106 4.71 4.07 -21.67
N PRO A 107 5.51 5.16 -21.66
CA PRO A 107 5.97 5.78 -20.41
C PRO A 107 4.82 6.28 -19.54
N ARG A 108 3.62 6.50 -20.12
CA ARG A 108 2.46 6.94 -19.37
C ARG A 108 1.97 5.89 -18.38
N MET A 109 2.27 4.61 -18.60
CA MET A 109 1.84 3.51 -17.72
C MET A 109 2.41 3.61 -16.31
N GLU A 110 3.59 4.22 -16.12
CA GLU A 110 4.17 4.43 -14.78
C GLU A 110 3.31 5.33 -13.89
N ALA A 111 2.58 6.27 -14.49
CA ALA A 111 1.73 7.21 -13.78
C ALA A 111 0.30 6.68 -13.55
N ILE A 112 -0.07 5.56 -14.16
CA ILE A 112 -1.43 5.02 -14.07
C ILE A 112 -1.56 4.24 -12.77
N SER A 113 -2.45 4.74 -11.91
CA SER A 113 -2.74 4.16 -10.62
C SER A 113 -4.17 3.68 -10.51
N GLU A 114 -5.08 4.17 -11.36
CA GLU A 114 -6.51 3.83 -11.34
C GLU A 114 -7.05 3.45 -12.74
N TRP A 115 -8.15 2.69 -12.78
CA TRP A 115 -8.77 2.22 -14.03
C TRP A 115 -9.28 3.39 -14.89
N SER A 116 -9.88 4.41 -14.26
CA SER A 116 -10.40 5.59 -14.95
C SER A 116 -9.30 6.36 -15.68
N GLU A 117 -8.09 6.40 -15.11
CA GLU A 117 -6.90 7.00 -15.73
C GLU A 117 -6.46 6.20 -16.96
N LEU A 118 -6.42 4.87 -16.84
CA LEU A 118 -6.09 3.97 -17.94
C LEU A 118 -7.10 4.06 -19.08
N ARG A 119 -8.40 3.95 -18.79
CA ARG A 119 -9.48 4.09 -19.78
C ARG A 119 -9.38 5.42 -20.51
N SER A 120 -9.22 6.52 -19.77
CA SER A 120 -9.08 7.87 -20.34
C SER A 120 -7.84 8.01 -21.23
N HIS A 121 -6.75 7.32 -20.91
CA HIS A 121 -5.53 7.29 -21.73
C HIS A 121 -5.75 6.51 -23.03
N LEU A 122 -6.35 5.32 -22.95
CA LEU A 122 -6.55 4.44 -24.09
C LEU A 122 -7.55 4.99 -25.11
N TRP A 123 -8.59 5.68 -24.64
CA TRP A 123 -9.51 6.40 -25.54
C TRP A 123 -8.82 7.44 -26.43
N ARG A 124 -7.70 8.04 -25.99
CA ARG A 124 -6.92 8.95 -26.84
C ARG A 124 -6.06 8.22 -27.89
N LYS A 125 -5.81 6.92 -27.74
CA LYS A 125 -4.87 6.15 -28.57
C LYS A 125 -5.50 5.09 -29.48
N GLY A 126 -6.60 4.44 -29.10
CA GLY A 126 -7.02 3.21 -29.79
C GLY A 126 -8.50 2.80 -29.77
N GLY A 127 -9.41 3.62 -29.23
CA GLY A 127 -10.85 3.32 -29.22
C GLY A 127 -11.23 2.11 -28.33
N ASP A 128 -12.43 1.56 -28.54
CA ASP A 128 -13.05 0.59 -27.61
C ASP A 128 -12.31 -0.75 -27.48
N HIS A 129 -11.70 -1.24 -28.55
CA HIS A 129 -11.01 -2.54 -28.55
C HIS A 129 -9.79 -2.56 -27.61
N ALA A 130 -9.05 -1.44 -27.54
CA ALA A 130 -7.92 -1.31 -26.61
C ALA A 130 -8.39 -1.28 -25.15
N VAL A 131 -9.58 -0.71 -24.88
CA VAL A 131 -10.16 -0.65 -23.54
C VAL A 131 -10.58 -2.05 -23.07
N ASP A 132 -11.17 -2.86 -23.94
CA ASP A 132 -11.60 -4.23 -23.58
C ASP A 132 -10.41 -5.15 -23.27
N ALA A 133 -9.35 -5.09 -24.08
CA ALA A 133 -8.10 -5.80 -23.81
C ALA A 133 -7.48 -5.35 -22.48
N ALA A 134 -7.38 -4.04 -22.26
CA ALA A 134 -6.82 -3.46 -21.05
C ALA A 134 -7.63 -3.83 -19.80
N ARG A 135 -8.96 -3.93 -19.92
CA ARG A 135 -9.85 -4.33 -18.82
C ARG A 135 -9.54 -5.75 -18.33
N THR A 136 -9.27 -6.67 -19.25
CA THR A 136 -8.90 -8.06 -18.93
C THR A 136 -7.61 -8.11 -18.10
N VAL A 137 -6.60 -7.34 -18.51
CA VAL A 137 -5.30 -7.25 -17.83
C VAL A 137 -5.42 -6.53 -16.49
N TRP A 138 -6.20 -5.45 -16.42
CA TRP A 138 -6.46 -4.71 -15.20
C TRP A 138 -7.19 -5.54 -14.14
N ASN A 139 -8.18 -6.33 -14.53
CA ASN A 139 -8.88 -7.23 -13.61
C ASN A 139 -7.95 -8.30 -13.03
N SER A 140 -7.05 -8.85 -13.85
CA SER A 140 -6.02 -9.79 -13.41
C SER A 140 -5.04 -9.15 -12.43
N TYR A 141 -4.65 -7.90 -12.68
CA TYR A 141 -3.88 -7.07 -11.76
C TYR A 141 -4.62 -6.86 -10.43
N ALA A 142 -5.86 -6.35 -10.48
CA ALA A 142 -6.65 -6.02 -9.30
C ALA A 142 -6.89 -7.24 -8.40
N ALA A 143 -7.22 -8.39 -9.00
CA ALA A 143 -7.45 -9.64 -8.30
C ALA A 143 -6.20 -10.12 -7.52
N LYS A 144 -5.01 -10.01 -8.13
CA LYS A 144 -3.74 -10.43 -7.48
C LYS A 144 -3.30 -9.48 -6.36
N HIS A 145 -3.73 -8.22 -6.40
CA HIS A 145 -3.29 -7.16 -5.47
C HIS A 145 -4.36 -6.73 -4.46
N GLY A 146 -5.48 -7.46 -4.38
CA GLY A 146 -6.55 -7.17 -3.43
C GLY A 146 -7.21 -5.81 -3.65
N ARG A 147 -7.10 -5.25 -4.86
CA ARG A 147 -7.87 -4.07 -5.24
C ARG A 147 -9.28 -4.54 -5.60
N LEU A 148 -10.29 -3.71 -5.30
CA LEU A 148 -11.65 -3.93 -5.80
C LEU A 148 -11.57 -4.13 -7.32
N LEU A 149 -12.18 -5.21 -7.80
CA LEU A 149 -12.32 -5.44 -9.24
C LEU A 149 -12.99 -4.19 -9.84
N ALA A 150 -12.64 -3.85 -11.07
CA ALA A 150 -13.37 -2.84 -11.84
C ALA A 150 -14.73 -3.42 -12.25
N LEU A 151 -15.58 -3.71 -11.25
CA LEU A 151 -16.96 -4.11 -11.42
C LEU A 151 -17.81 -2.86 -11.19
N GLY A 152 -18.34 -2.30 -12.27
CA GLY A 152 -19.49 -1.39 -12.24
C GLY A 152 -19.18 0.11 -12.27
N GLU A 153 -18.55 0.59 -13.33
CA GLU A 153 -19.04 1.87 -13.90
C GLU A 153 -19.85 1.49 -15.13
N GLU A 154 -21.17 1.64 -14.99
CA GLU A 154 -22.18 1.42 -16.02
C GLU A 154 -21.82 2.18 -17.29
N ASP A 155 -22.04 1.51 -18.43
CA ASP A 155 -22.13 2.16 -19.72
C ASP A 155 -23.27 3.20 -19.66
N ASP A 156 -22.91 4.48 -19.62
CA ASP A 156 -23.77 5.62 -20.01
C ASP A 156 -23.15 6.31 -21.23
#